data_AF-A0AB73MJK9-F1
#
_entry.id   AF-A0AB73MJK9-F1
#
_cell.length_a   1.000
_cell.length_b   1.000
_cell.length_c   1.000
_cell.angle_alpha   90.00
_cell.angle_beta   90.00
_cell.angle_gamma   90.00
#
_symmetry.space_group_name_H-M   'P 1'
#
loop_
_entity.id
_entity.type
_entity.pdbx_description
1 polymer ?
#
loop_
_entity_poly.entity_id
_entity_poly.type
_entity_poly.pdbx_seq_one_letter_code
_entity_poly.pdbx_strand_id
1 'polypeptide(L)' 'MRNRIVAAVCDVLYISESELFDGDATDLRELGLDSVRFVLLMKQLGVARGSDLQKRLVSDLSVAGWAQVLEQAQTEGVT' A
#
# COMPACT_ATOMS: atom_id res chain seq x y z
N MET A 1 6.19 1.77 9.43
CA MET A 1 5.74 1.97 8.02
C MET A 1 4.24 2.24 7.89
N ARG A 2 3.39 1.51 8.64
CA ARG A 2 1.92 1.60 8.64
C ARG A 2 1.33 2.99 8.41
N ASN A 3 1.61 3.96 9.28
CA ASN A 3 0.97 5.29 9.24
C ASN A 3 1.15 6.01 7.89
N ARG A 4 2.31 5.81 7.24
CA ARG A 4 2.56 6.36 5.90
C ARG A 4 1.70 5.71 4.83
N ILE A 5 1.46 4.40 4.94
CA ILE A 5 0.59 3.65 4.04
C ILE A 5 -0.86 4.09 4.23
N VAL A 6 -1.35 4.11 5.48
CA VAL A 6 -2.72 4.53 5.80
C VAL A 6 -3.00 5.94 5.29
N ALA A 7 -2.09 6.89 5.53
CA ALA A 7 -2.23 8.24 5.00
C ALA A 7 -2.35 8.28 3.48
N ALA A 8 -1.50 7.54 2.76
CA ALA A 8 -1.59 7.45 1.30
C ALA A 8 -2.88 6.78 0.82
N VAL A 9 -3.34 5.73 1.50
CA VAL A 9 -4.61 5.05 1.21
C VAL A 9 -5.78 5.99 1.39
N CYS A 10 -5.87 6.70 2.52
CA CYS A 10 -6.91 7.68 2.77
C CYS A 10 -6.93 8.79 1.70
N ASP A 11 -5.76 9.33 1.35
CA ASP A 11 -5.62 10.37 0.33
C ASP A 11 -6.08 9.91 -1.06
N VAL A 12 -5.67 8.70 -1.50
CA VAL A 12 -5.92 8.24 -2.87
C VAL A 12 -7.29 7.60 -3.05
N LEU A 13 -7.77 6.88 -2.03
CA LEU A 13 -9.09 6.24 -2.08
C LEU A 13 -10.21 7.19 -1.65
N TYR A 14 -9.87 8.37 -1.11
CA TYR A 14 -10.82 9.34 -0.56
C TYR A 14 -11.67 8.76 0.57
N ILE A 15 -11.02 8.01 1.45
CA ILE A 15 -11.65 7.36 2.61
C ILE A 15 -11.02 7.86 3.91
N SER A 16 -11.72 7.62 5.01
CA SER A 16 -11.23 7.71 6.38
C SER A 16 -10.62 6.37 6.85
N GLU A 17 -9.73 6.41 7.85
CA GLU A 17 -9.18 5.18 8.44
C GLU A 17 -10.27 4.28 9.05
N SER A 18 -11.38 4.86 9.52
CA SER A 18 -12.53 4.11 10.05
C SER A 18 -13.27 3.25 9.01
N GLU A 19 -13.03 3.45 7.72
CA GLU A 19 -13.61 2.63 6.65
C GLU A 19 -12.84 1.32 6.40
N LEU A 20 -11.68 1.15 7.02
CA LEU A 20 -10.97 -0.13 7.09
C LEU A 20 -11.72 -1.10 8.03
N PHE A 21 -12.75 -1.75 7.50
CA PHE A 21 -13.67 -2.58 8.28
C PHE A 21 -13.04 -3.84 8.89
N ASP A 22 -11.92 -4.33 8.33
CA ASP A 22 -11.09 -5.41 8.91
C ASP A 22 -9.71 -4.88 9.36
N GLY A 23 -9.67 -3.59 9.71
CA GLY A 23 -8.43 -2.89 10.05
C GLY A 23 -7.39 -3.00 8.92
N ASP A 24 -6.13 -3.24 9.29
CA ASP A 24 -5.04 -3.29 8.31
C ASP A 24 -5.13 -4.50 7.34
N ALA A 25 -5.98 -5.49 7.63
CA ALA A 25 -6.20 -6.65 6.77
C ALA A 25 -7.29 -6.41 5.70
N THR A 26 -7.99 -5.28 5.76
CA THR A 26 -9.00 -4.90 4.76
C THR A 26 -8.43 -5.00 3.34
N ASP A 27 -9.13 -5.73 2.46
CA ASP A 27 -8.82 -5.74 1.03
C ASP A 27 -9.15 -4.37 0.43
N LEU A 28 -8.12 -3.63 0.05
CA LEU A 28 -8.27 -2.26 -0.44
C LEU A 28 -9.09 -2.18 -1.73
N ARG A 29 -9.27 -3.29 -2.47
CA ARG A 29 -10.15 -3.34 -3.66
C ARG A 29 -11.60 -3.10 -3.29
N GLU A 30 -12.02 -3.54 -2.10
CA GLU A 30 -13.37 -3.31 -1.58
C GLU A 30 -13.61 -1.82 -1.25
N LEU A 31 -12.53 -1.06 -1.05
CA LEU A 31 -12.54 0.38 -0.83
C LEU A 31 -12.22 1.18 -2.10
N GLY A 32 -12.30 0.54 -3.27
CA GLY A 32 -12.15 1.20 -4.57
C GLY A 32 -10.72 1.27 -5.10
N LEU A 33 -9.78 0.46 -4.57
CA LEU A 33 -8.47 0.32 -5.19
C LEU A 33 -8.58 -0.35 -6.57
N ASP A 34 -8.39 0.44 -7.61
CA ASP A 34 -8.30 0.02 -9.00
C ASP A 34 -6.87 0.19 -9.54
N SER A 35 -6.64 -0.20 -10.81
CA SER A 35 -5.31 -0.10 -11.44
C SER A 35 -4.75 1.34 -11.49
N VAL A 36 -5.62 2.35 -11.62
CA VAL A 36 -5.20 3.77 -11.68
C VAL A 36 -4.81 4.24 -10.27
N ARG A 37 -5.66 3.98 -9.28
CA ARG A 37 -5.40 4.33 -7.87
C ARG A 37 -4.21 3.57 -7.30
N PHE A 38 -4.00 2.33 -7.70
CA PHE A 38 -2.79 1.57 -7.35
C PHE A 38 -1.53 2.29 -7.85
N VAL A 39 -1.51 2.76 -9.09
CA VAL A 39 -0.38 3.53 -9.63
C VAL A 39 -0.15 4.83 -8.85
N LEU A 40 -1.23 5.52 -8.46
CA LEU A 40 -1.14 6.74 -7.64
C LEU A 40 -0.54 6.44 -6.25
N LEU A 41 -0.99 5.36 -5.60
CA LEU A 41 -0.43 4.89 -4.34
C LEU A 41 1.05 4.54 -4.46
N MET A 42 1.45 3.82 -5.51
CA MET A 42 2.87 3.50 -5.74
C MET A 42 3.70 4.77 -5.90
N LYS A 43 3.20 5.78 -6.63
CA LYS A 43 3.87 7.08 -6.75
C LYS A 43 4.01 7.79 -5.39
N GLN A 44 2.96 7.83 -4.58
CA GLN A 44 2.97 8.46 -3.25
C GLN A 44 3.87 7.71 -2.25
N LEU A 45 3.94 6.38 -2.36
CA LEU A 45 4.83 5.52 -1.58
C LEU A 45 6.26 5.47 -2.11
N GLY A 46 6.57 6.16 -3.22
CA GLY A 46 7.91 6.19 -3.81
C GLY A 46 8.35 4.85 -4.41
N VAL A 47 7.40 4.00 -4.78
CA VAL A 47 7.67 2.69 -5.40
C VAL A 47 7.76 2.87 -6.91
N ALA A 48 8.90 2.47 -7.48
CA ALA A 48 9.13 2.57 -8.92
C ALA A 48 8.20 1.63 -9.71
N ARG A 49 7.63 2.15 -10.80
CA ARG A 49 6.80 1.36 -11.73
C ARG A 49 7.63 0.24 -12.35
N GLY A 50 7.07 -0.97 -12.40
CA GLY A 50 7.69 -2.17 -12.96
C GLY A 50 8.70 -2.85 -12.03
N SER A 51 9.00 -2.28 -10.87
CA SER A 51 9.95 -2.85 -9.91
C SER A 51 9.45 -4.16 -9.30
N ASP A 52 10.37 -5.00 -8.83
CA ASP A 52 10.01 -6.21 -8.08
C ASP A 52 9.30 -5.89 -6.76
N LEU A 53 9.62 -4.73 -6.16
CA LEU A 53 8.89 -4.22 -5.01
C LEU A 53 7.41 -3.97 -5.34
N GLN A 54 7.12 -3.34 -6.48
CA GLN A 54 5.74 -3.15 -6.93
C GLN A 54 5.04 -4.51 -7.11
N LYS A 55 5.71 -5.50 -7.68
CA LYS A 55 5.14 -6.86 -7.88
C LYS A 55 4.81 -7.53 -6.54
N ARG A 56 5.68 -7.40 -5.52
CA ARG A 56 5.43 -7.90 -4.15
C ARG A 56 4.23 -7.20 -3.51
N LEU A 57 4.02 -5.91 -3.76
CA LEU A 57 2.85 -5.19 -3.23
C LEU A 57 1.54 -5.61 -3.91
N VAL A 58 1.58 -6.13 -5.13
CA VAL A 58 0.39 -6.66 -5.81
C VAL A 58 -0.09 -7.98 -5.20
N SER A 59 0.79 -8.78 -4.56
CA SER A 59 0.40 -10.09 -4.02
C SER A 59 -0.47 -10.02 -2.77
N ASP A 60 -0.51 -8.87 -2.10
CA ASP A 60 -1.34 -8.62 -0.93
C ASP A 60 -1.76 -7.14 -0.94
N LEU A 61 -3.03 -6.86 -1.24
CA LEU A 61 -3.58 -5.51 -1.36
C LEU A 61 -4.21 -5.04 -0.04
N SER A 62 -3.51 -5.27 1.06
CA SER A 62 -3.86 -4.81 2.40
C SER A 62 -2.76 -3.89 2.96
N VAL A 63 -3.11 -3.07 3.96
CA VAL A 63 -2.14 -2.23 4.67
C VAL A 63 -1.10 -3.09 5.39
N ALA A 64 -1.53 -4.21 5.98
CA ALA A 64 -0.65 -5.16 6.67
C ALA A 64 0.37 -5.79 5.72
N GLY A 65 -0.08 -6.29 4.57
CA GLY A 65 0.80 -6.87 3.54
C GLY A 65 1.81 -5.86 3.01
N TRP A 66 1.37 -4.63 2.73
CA TRP A 66 2.26 -3.58 2.27
C TRP A 66 3.27 -3.14 3.33
N ALA A 67 2.86 -3.05 4.60
CA ALA A 67 3.76 -2.71 5.69
C ALA A 67 4.91 -3.73 5.78
N GLN A 68 4.58 -5.03 5.76
CA GLN A 68 5.58 -6.10 5.78
C GLN A 68 6.55 -5.99 4.59
N VAL A 69 6.03 -5.85 3.37
CA VAL A 69 6.86 -5.79 2.15
C VAL A 69 7.78 -4.56 2.14
N LEU A 70 7.26 -3.39 2.52
CA LEU A 70 8.04 -2.15 2.52
C LEU A 70 9.08 -2.10 3.65
N GLU A 71 8.79 -2.68 4.82
CA GLU A 71 9.76 -2.80 5.92
C GLU A 71 10.90 -3.76 5.57
N GLN A 72 10.60 -4.87 4.90
CA GLN A 72 11.61 -5.78 4.35
C GLN A 72 12.51 -5.07 3.32
N ALA A 73 11.91 -4.36 2.36
CA ALA A 73 12.66 -3.64 1.33
C ALA A 73 13.55 -2.52 1.90
N GLN A 74 13.12 -1.87 2.99
CA GLN A 74 13.93 -0.88 3.70
C GLN A 74 15.17 -1.52 4.36
N THR A 75 15.04 -2.76 4.83
CA THR A 75 16.14 -3.52 5.45
C THR A 75 17.12 -4.05 4.38
N GLU A 76 16.60 -4.51 3.24
CA GLU A 76 17.38 -4.99 2.09
C GLU A 76 18.26 -3.89 1.47
N GLY A 77 17.88 -2.61 1.60
CA GLY A 77 18.64 -1.45 1.09
C GLY A 77 19.74 -0.90 2.01
N VAL A 78 19.99 -1.51 3.18
CA VAL A 78 21.00 -1.08 4.18
C VAL A 78 22.29 -1.93 4.10
N THR A 79 22.40 -2.84 3.14
CA THR A 79 23.62 -3.59 2.77
C THR A 79 24.09 -3.23 1.38
#